data_AF-A0A4S8P566-F1
#
_entry.id   AF-A0A4S8P566-F1
#
_cell.length_a   1.000
_cell.length_b   1.000
_cell.length_c   1.000
_cell.angle_alpha   90.00
_cell.angle_beta   90.00
_cell.angle_gamma   90.00
#
_symmetry.space_group_name_H-M   'P 1'
#
loop_
_entity.id
_entity.type
_entity.pdbx_description
1 polymer ?
#
loop_
_entity_poly.entity_id
_entity_poly.type
_entity_poly.pdbx_seq_one_letter_code
_entity_poly.pdbx_strand_id
1 'polypeptide(L)' 'MRRYGGEVNVLKTPSHALSAYFGLSHAPLSAHDALDDALSLAYASQHLLREGRLIVEDFERR' A
#
# COMPACT_ATOMS: atom_id res chain seq x y z
N MET A 1 -5.91 -13.36 -12.52
CA MET A 1 -5.62 -12.94 -11.12
C MET A 1 -4.60 -13.89 -10.52
N ARG A 2 -3.34 -13.45 -10.32
CA ARG A 2 -2.36 -14.28 -9.59
C ARG A 2 -2.81 -14.36 -8.13
N ARG A 3 -3.10 -15.58 -7.66
CA ARG A 3 -3.26 -15.83 -6.24
C ARG A 3 -1.86 -15.81 -5.62
N TYR A 4 -1.57 -14.80 -4.81
CA TYR A 4 -0.40 -14.82 -3.93
C TYR A 4 -0.69 -15.84 -2.82
N GLY A 5 -0.50 -17.13 -3.13
CA GLY A 5 -0.70 -18.27 -2.23
C GLY A 5 0.49 -18.50 -1.29
N GLY A 6 1.04 -17.41 -0.75
CA GLY A 6 2.03 -17.42 0.32
C GLY A 6 1.57 -16.46 1.41
N GLU A 7 2.12 -16.61 2.62
CA GLU A 7 1.88 -15.68 3.72
C GLU A 7 2.02 -14.24 3.22
N VAL A 8 0.95 -13.45 3.37
CA VAL A 8 0.86 -12.13 2.74
C VAL A 8 1.92 -11.24 3.38
N ASN A 9 2.86 -10.74 2.58
CA ASN A 9 4.01 -9.96 3.05
C ASN A 9 4.00 -8.59 2.38
N VAL A 10 3.91 -7.52 3.18
CA VAL A 10 3.92 -6.14 2.70
C VAL A 10 5.17 -5.82 1.86
N LEU A 11 6.34 -6.37 2.22
CA LEU A 11 7.60 -6.16 1.48
C LEU A 11 7.60 -6.80 0.08
N LYS A 12 6.69 -7.75 -0.17
CA LYS A 12 6.53 -8.42 -1.48
C LYS A 12 5.27 -7.95 -2.22
N THR A 13 4.48 -7.06 -1.61
CA THR A 13 3.24 -6.56 -2.17
C THR A 13 3.56 -5.45 -3.19
N PRO A 14 3.06 -5.52 -4.43
CA PRO A 14 3.31 -4.47 -5.40
C PRO A 14 2.58 -3.17 -5.00
N SER A 15 3.12 -2.03 -5.42
CA SER A 15 2.62 -0.68 -5.07
C SER A 15 1.11 -0.53 -5.28
N HIS A 16 0.59 -0.95 -6.44
CA HIS A 16 -0.84 -0.89 -6.80
C HIS A 16 -1.76 -1.74 -5.93
N ALA A 17 -1.22 -2.65 -5.12
CA ALA A 17 -1.99 -3.59 -4.30
C ALA A 17 -1.87 -3.32 -2.80
N LEU A 18 -1.12 -2.30 -2.37
CA LEU A 18 -0.93 -2.00 -0.95
C LEU A 18 -2.23 -1.61 -0.25
N SER A 19 -3.11 -0.84 -0.90
CA SER A 19 -4.42 -0.51 -0.35
C SER A 19 -5.27 -1.75 -0.13
N ALA A 20 -5.23 -2.72 -1.06
CA ALA A 20 -5.91 -4.00 -0.93
C ALA A 20 -5.27 -4.91 0.14
N TYR A 21 -3.94 -4.90 0.28
CA TYR A 21 -3.22 -5.63 1.32
C TYR A 21 -3.69 -5.24 2.73
N PHE A 22 -3.87 -3.93 2.97
CA PHE A 22 -4.38 -3.41 4.23
C PHE A 22 -5.92 -3.45 4.34
N GLY A 23 -6.63 -3.98 3.34
CA GLY A 23 -8.10 -4.06 3.34
C GLY A 23 -8.79 -2.70 3.33
N LEU A 24 -8.15 -1.68 2.76
CA LEU A 24 -8.68 -0.31 2.75
C LEU A 24 -9.80 -0.17 1.72
N SER A 25 -10.82 0.62 2.06
CA SER A 25 -11.84 1.01 1.10
C SER A 25 -11.28 2.11 0.18
N HIS A 26 -11.32 1.88 -1.13
CA HIS A 26 -10.88 2.83 -2.15
C HIS A 26 -11.65 2.61 -3.46
N ALA A 27 -11.65 3.61 -4.36
CA ALA A 27 -12.16 3.44 -5.71
C ALA A 27 -11.35 2.37 -6.47
N PRO A 28 -11.92 1.67 -7.47
CA PRO A 28 -11.16 0.68 -8.25
C PRO A 28 -9.87 1.30 -8.81
N LEU A 29 -8.73 0.65 -8.57
CA LEU A 29 -7.42 1.07 -9.04
C LEU A 29 -6.96 0.13 -10.17
N SER A 30 -6.44 0.72 -11.23
CA SER A 30 -5.87 0.03 -12.39
C SER A 30 -4.39 -0.25 -12.15
N ALA A 31 -4.00 -1.52 -12.25
CA ALA A 31 -2.59 -1.88 -12.18
C ALA A 31 -1.83 -1.32 -13.39
N HIS A 32 -0.58 -0.90 -13.18
CA HIS A 32 0.31 -0.32 -14.19
C HIS A 32 -0.11 1.08 -14.68
N ASP A 33 -0.97 1.76 -13.93
CA ASP A 33 -1.18 3.20 -14.06
C ASP A 33 -0.43 3.91 -12.93
N ALA A 34 0.49 4.80 -13.29
CA ALA A 34 1.33 5.51 -12.34
C ALA A 34 0.51 6.33 -11.33
N LEU A 35 -0.66 6.85 -11.74
CA LEU A 35 -1.55 7.57 -10.84
C LEU A 35 -2.18 6.64 -9.80
N ASP A 36 -2.71 5.51 -10.24
CA ASP A 36 -3.37 4.54 -9.37
C ASP A 36 -2.39 3.82 -8.44
N ASP A 37 -1.17 3.56 -8.93
CA ASP A 37 -0.05 3.08 -8.12
C ASP A 37 0.28 4.07 -6.98
N ALA A 38 0.33 5.37 -7.28
CA ALA A 38 0.58 6.42 -6.30
C ALA A 38 -0.59 6.59 -5.30
N LEU A 39 -1.84 6.44 -5.76
CA LEU A 39 -3.01 6.48 -4.88
C LEU A 39 -3.02 5.31 -3.90
N SER A 40 -2.72 4.09 -4.37
CA SER A 40 -2.61 2.91 -3.49
C SER A 40 -1.55 3.13 -2.40
N LEU A 41 -0.39 3.67 -2.76
CA LEU A 41 0.67 4.05 -1.81
C LEU A 41 0.17 5.08 -0.79
N ALA A 42 -0.49 6.15 -1.26
CA ALA A 42 -1.00 7.20 -0.40
C ALA A 42 -2.04 6.69 0.62
N TYR A 43 -2.95 5.81 0.19
CA TYR A 43 -3.93 5.17 1.09
C TYR A 43 -3.23 4.33 2.17
N ALA A 44 -2.25 3.51 1.77
CA ALA A 44 -1.49 2.70 2.71
C ALA A 44 -0.70 3.55 3.72
N SER A 45 -0.01 4.59 3.27
CA SER A 45 0.71 5.52 4.16
C SER A 45 -0.24 6.24 5.11
N GLN A 46 -1.38 6.73 4.62
CA GLN A 46 -2.39 7.38 5.46
C GLN A 46 -2.91 6.44 6.56
N HIS A 47 -3.19 5.18 6.21
CA HIS A 47 -3.62 4.17 7.17
C HIS A 47 -2.57 3.94 8.26
N LEU A 48 -1.32 3.70 7.86
CA LEU A 48 -0.23 3.43 8.82
C LEU A 48 0.07 4.63 9.73
N LEU A 49 0.01 5.85 9.20
CA LEU A 49 0.15 7.08 9.98
C LEU A 49 -0.98 7.23 11.01
N ARG A 50 -2.23 6.94 10.62
CA ARG A 50 -3.39 6.99 11.54
C ARG A 50 -3.32 5.93 12.65
N GLU A 51 -2.74 4.77 12.35
CA GLU A 51 -2.52 3.70 13.35
C GLU A 51 -1.27 3.94 14.22
N GLY A 52 -0.44 4.94 13.90
CA GLY A 52 0.85 5.17 14.58
C GLY A 52 1.90 4.08 14.29
N ARG A 53 1.70 3.28 13.24
CA ARG A 53 2.63 2.24 12.77
C ARG A 53 3.69 2.76 11.80
N LEU A 54 3.49 3.98 11.33
CA LEU A 54 4.44 4.77 10.58
C LEU A 54 4.53 6.12 11.30
N ILE A 55 5.75 6.59 11.56
CA ILE A 55 6.02 7.89 12.17
C ILE A 55 6.80 8.79 11.21
N VAL A 56 6.87 10.09 11.50
CA VAL A 56 7.53 11.04 10.60
C VAL A 56 9.01 10.70 10.43
N GLU A 57 9.64 10.19 11.48
CA GLU A 57 11.04 9.77 11.51
C GLU A 57 11.34 8.60 10.57
N ASP A 58 10.33 7.79 10.21
CA ASP A 58 10.50 6.69 9.25
C ASP A 58 10.73 7.19 7.81
N PHE A 59 10.38 8.45 7.52
CA PHE A 59 10.61 9.09 6.21
C PHE A 59 11.94 9.83 6.11
N GLU A 60 12.63 10.04 7.23
CA GLU A 60 13.94 10.68 7.22
C GLU A 60 14.92 9.81 6.43
N ARG A 61 15.62 10.42 5.46
CA ARG A 61 16.57 9.73 4.61
C ARG A 61 17.65 9.06 5.46
N ARG A 62 17.91 7.78 5.20
CA ARG A 62 19.18 7.13 5.53
C ARG A 62 20.24 7.49 4.51
#